data_AF-A0A2K1NZG8-F1
#
_entry.id   AF-A0A2K1NZG8-F1
#
_cell.length_a   1.000
_cell.length_b   1.000
_cell.length_c   1.000
_cell.angle_alpha   90.00
_cell.angle_beta   90.00
_cell.angle_gamma   90.00
#
_symmetry.space_group_name_H-M   'P 1'
#
loop_
_entity.id
_entity.type
_entity.pdbx_description
1 polymer ?
#
loop_
_entity_poly.entity_id
_entity_poly.type
_entity_poly.pdbx_seq_one_letter_code
_entity_poly.pdbx_strand_id
1 'polypeptide(L)'
;MNELVYNPHDRFFKWIFSDPNIARDFLQNYLPQEAIEIVDLDYLTPENNSHVDENLKESFSDMLYKTKIKGQDGYVYILMEHKSYIEGKVIFQLLRYITSIWEEKYDPKTKKVPIIIPIVIYHGREIWNVETNLSNMVQGIEDLPDELKTYLPTYRYEICDFSIKGKKRIIGLTATKVALEAMRAGTAMTEKEFKERLAIVFAYINQLPEEQVHEWFEGCMIYLLNVREDITIEDILKVQKEIMPGRGEIVMTLAEKLRNEGKLEGEREGIEKGKLEDRKEVAIKLLSKRFGRQLTTKLKEKIKEAEEAKINQIIDNIFEITIEELKEVLK
;
A
#
# COMPACT_ATOMS: atom_id res chain seq x y z
N MET A 1 12.69 -12.42 5.71
CA MET A 1 11.43 -11.71 6.00
C MET A 1 10.83 -11.29 4.67
N ASN A 2 9.64 -11.80 4.32
CA ASN A 2 8.98 -11.49 3.05
C ASN A 2 8.28 -10.12 3.14
N GLU A 3 8.87 -9.11 2.51
CA GLU A 3 8.36 -7.73 2.42
C GLU A 3 7.05 -7.58 1.60
N LEU A 4 6.56 -8.65 0.98
CA LEU A 4 5.33 -8.64 0.16
C LEU A 4 4.02 -8.78 0.97
N VAL A 5 4.09 -8.80 2.31
CA VAL A 5 2.92 -8.96 3.20
C VAL A 5 2.48 -7.64 3.88
N TYR A 6 3.25 -6.55 3.85
CA TYR A 6 3.11 -5.46 4.85
C TYR A 6 2.45 -4.14 4.39
N ASN A 7 1.48 -4.14 3.45
CA ASN A 7 0.66 -2.94 3.20
C ASN A 7 -0.75 -3.27 2.65
N PRO A 8 -1.77 -3.42 3.51
CA PRO A 8 -3.14 -3.73 3.07
C PRO A 8 -3.78 -2.62 2.23
N HIS A 9 -3.43 -1.36 2.48
CA HIS A 9 -3.86 -0.22 1.67
C HIS A 9 -3.33 -0.34 0.24
N ASP A 10 -2.03 -0.62 0.08
CA ASP A 10 -1.42 -0.79 -1.25
C ASP A 10 -2.04 -1.91 -2.05
N ARG A 11 -2.22 -3.08 -1.43
CA ARG A 11 -2.81 -4.24 -2.10
C ARG A 11 -4.23 -3.93 -2.56
N PHE A 12 -5.04 -3.34 -1.70
CA PHE A 12 -6.42 -2.99 -2.04
C PHE A 12 -6.46 -1.94 -3.15
N PHE A 13 -5.65 -0.88 -3.05
CA PHE A 13 -5.54 0.15 -4.07
C PHE A 13 -5.18 -0.42 -5.44
N LYS A 14 -4.12 -1.23 -5.50
CA LYS A 14 -3.67 -1.85 -6.76
C LYS A 14 -4.70 -2.83 -7.31
N TRP A 15 -5.35 -3.63 -6.47
CA TRP A 15 -6.43 -4.52 -6.92
C TRP A 15 -7.55 -3.72 -7.61
N ILE A 16 -8.05 -2.65 -6.97
CA ILE A 16 -9.10 -1.80 -7.53
C ILE A 16 -8.65 -1.06 -8.80
N PHE A 17 -7.55 -0.33 -8.72
CA PHE A 17 -7.12 0.58 -9.78
C PHE A 17 -6.41 -0.15 -10.93
N SER A 18 -6.09 -1.45 -10.78
CA SER A 18 -5.67 -2.27 -11.91
C SER A 18 -6.77 -2.47 -12.97
N ASP A 19 -8.06 -2.33 -12.60
CA ASP A 19 -9.16 -2.30 -13.56
C ASP A 19 -9.25 -0.93 -14.25
N PRO A 20 -8.98 -0.85 -15.57
CA PRO A 20 -9.03 0.41 -16.30
C PRO A 20 -10.42 1.06 -16.32
N ASN A 21 -11.50 0.29 -16.13
CA ASN A 21 -12.86 0.86 -16.08
C ASN A 21 -13.07 1.66 -14.80
N ILE A 22 -12.56 1.18 -13.67
CA ILE A 22 -12.64 1.89 -12.40
C ILE A 22 -11.72 3.11 -12.43
N ALA A 23 -10.49 2.97 -12.94
CA ALA A 23 -9.58 4.10 -13.09
C ALA A 23 -10.18 5.18 -14.01
N ARG A 24 -10.76 4.79 -15.16
CA ARG A 24 -11.46 5.71 -16.07
C ARG A 24 -12.63 6.41 -15.39
N ASP A 25 -13.52 5.66 -14.74
CA ASP A 25 -14.68 6.23 -14.05
C ASP A 25 -14.25 7.17 -12.91
N PHE A 26 -13.23 6.79 -12.14
CA PHE A 26 -12.66 7.66 -11.12
C PHE A 26 -12.17 8.98 -11.73
N LEU A 27 -11.32 8.93 -12.76
CA LEU A 27 -10.78 10.13 -13.40
C LEU A 27 -11.90 10.99 -13.98
N GLN A 28 -12.88 10.38 -14.66
CA GLN A 28 -14.03 11.06 -15.25
C GLN A 28 -14.86 11.87 -14.24
N ASN A 29 -14.96 11.37 -12.99
CA ASN A 29 -15.78 12.00 -11.95
C ASN A 29 -14.99 12.97 -11.05
N TYR A 30 -13.66 12.88 -11.01
CA TYR A 30 -12.85 13.55 -10.00
C TYR A 30 -11.74 14.46 -10.53
N LEU A 31 -11.39 14.38 -11.82
CA LEU A 31 -10.53 15.38 -12.44
C LEU A 31 -11.27 16.72 -12.62
N PRO A 32 -10.55 17.86 -12.60
CA PRO A 32 -11.09 19.13 -13.05
C PRO A 32 -11.61 19.06 -14.49
N GLN A 33 -12.65 19.82 -14.80
CA GLN A 33 -13.29 19.81 -16.12
C GLN A 33 -12.29 20.12 -17.24
N GLU A 34 -11.35 21.03 -16.99
CA GLU A 34 -10.30 21.42 -17.93
C GLU A 34 -9.33 20.27 -18.24
N ALA A 35 -9.12 19.36 -17.29
CA ALA A 35 -8.32 18.15 -17.51
C ALA A 35 -9.11 17.10 -18.31
N ILE A 36 -10.39 16.90 -18.00
CA ILE A 36 -11.28 15.98 -18.74
C ILE A 36 -11.34 16.32 -20.23
N GLU A 37 -11.37 17.61 -20.59
CA GLU A 37 -11.46 18.06 -21.98
C GLU A 37 -10.22 17.73 -22.83
N ILE A 38 -9.07 17.48 -22.19
CA ILE A 38 -7.80 17.29 -22.90
C ILE A 38 -7.24 15.88 -22.75
N VAL A 39 -7.72 15.09 -21.78
CA VAL A 39 -7.27 13.73 -21.49
C VAL A 39 -8.19 12.72 -22.19
N ASP A 40 -7.59 11.81 -22.95
CA ASP A 40 -8.29 10.73 -23.63
C ASP A 40 -8.39 9.49 -22.74
N LEU A 41 -9.45 9.42 -21.94
CA LEU A 41 -9.65 8.33 -20.98
C LEU A 41 -9.91 6.95 -21.63
N ASP A 42 -10.19 6.89 -22.94
CA ASP A 42 -10.34 5.61 -23.65
C ASP A 42 -8.99 4.94 -23.89
N TYR A 43 -7.91 5.73 -23.95
CA TYR A 43 -6.52 5.26 -24.11
C TYR A 43 -5.82 5.03 -22.76
N LEU A 44 -6.54 5.06 -21.64
CA LEU A 44 -5.98 4.89 -20.30
C LEU A 44 -5.49 3.45 -20.09
N THR A 45 -4.17 3.26 -19.97
CA THR A 45 -3.56 1.95 -19.72
C THR A 45 -2.55 2.03 -18.57
N PRO A 46 -2.59 1.12 -17.58
CA PRO A 46 -1.61 1.10 -16.50
C PRO A 46 -0.19 0.80 -17.05
N GLU A 47 0.80 1.56 -16.61
CA GLU A 47 2.22 1.27 -16.85
C GLU A 47 2.80 0.56 -15.60
N ASN A 48 3.13 -0.72 -15.76
CA ASN A 48 3.71 -1.53 -14.69
C ASN A 48 5.22 -1.31 -14.49
N ASN A 49 5.87 -0.50 -15.36
CA ASN A 49 7.32 -0.39 -15.48
C ASN A 49 7.84 0.99 -15.09
N SER A 50 7.40 1.53 -13.97
CA SER A 50 8.08 2.70 -13.44
C SER A 50 9.35 2.19 -12.74
N HIS A 51 10.51 2.27 -13.42
CA HIS A 51 11.85 2.16 -12.82
C HIS A 51 12.12 3.37 -11.89
N VAL A 52 11.13 3.72 -11.08
CA VAL A 52 11.29 4.70 -10.03
C VAL A 52 12.22 4.01 -9.04
N ASP A 53 13.36 4.68 -8.85
CA ASP A 53 14.43 4.40 -7.89
C ASP A 53 13.93 3.54 -6.72
N GLU A 54 14.63 2.45 -6.40
CA GLU A 54 14.26 1.57 -5.28
C GLU A 54 14.08 2.37 -3.98
N ASN A 55 14.78 3.50 -3.84
CA ASN A 55 14.67 4.45 -2.73
C ASN A 55 13.36 5.26 -2.67
N LEU A 56 12.57 5.30 -3.76
CA LEU A 56 11.29 6.01 -3.85
C LEU A 56 10.08 5.06 -3.68
N LYS A 57 10.26 3.74 -3.71
CA LYS A 57 9.13 2.78 -3.66
C LYS A 57 8.47 2.65 -2.29
N GLU A 58 9.12 3.09 -1.21
CA GLU A 58 8.77 2.60 0.13
C GLU A 58 7.62 3.32 0.84
N SER A 59 7.07 4.43 0.32
CA SER A 59 6.22 5.30 1.15
C SER A 59 4.74 5.36 0.80
N PHE A 60 4.35 5.15 -0.47
CA PHE A 60 2.96 5.30 -0.91
C PHE A 60 2.56 4.30 -1.98
N SER A 61 1.26 4.07 -2.06
CA SER A 61 0.65 3.24 -3.09
C SER A 61 0.36 4.11 -4.30
N ASP A 62 0.95 3.78 -5.44
CA ASP A 62 0.85 4.58 -6.65
C ASP A 62 0.51 3.76 -7.88
N MET A 63 -0.03 4.45 -8.89
CA MET A 63 -0.36 3.91 -10.20
C MET A 63 -0.04 4.97 -11.26
N LEU A 64 0.79 4.62 -12.23
CA LEU A 64 1.04 5.43 -13.42
C LEU A 64 0.17 4.90 -14.57
N TYR A 65 -0.58 5.79 -15.21
CA TYR A 65 -1.34 5.46 -16.42
C TYR A 65 -0.81 6.24 -17.60
N LYS A 66 -0.58 5.54 -18.71
CA LYS A 66 -0.38 6.14 -20.02
C LYS A 66 -1.73 6.44 -20.66
N THR A 67 -1.83 7.57 -21.35
CA THR A 67 -3.02 8.04 -22.08
C THR A 67 -2.59 9.01 -23.20
N LYS A 68 -3.55 9.62 -23.91
CA LYS A 68 -3.30 10.78 -24.77
C LYS A 68 -3.75 12.05 -24.07
N ILE A 69 -2.90 13.07 -24.10
CA ILE A 69 -3.22 14.41 -23.62
C ILE A 69 -3.01 15.39 -24.77
N LYS A 70 -4.07 16.07 -25.22
CA LYS A 70 -4.08 16.90 -26.45
C LYS A 70 -3.52 16.14 -27.68
N GLY A 71 -3.86 14.86 -27.80
CA GLY A 71 -3.43 13.98 -28.90
C GLY A 71 -1.98 13.49 -28.84
N GLN A 72 -1.20 13.88 -27.83
CA GLN A 72 0.18 13.41 -27.61
C GLN A 72 0.23 12.37 -26.49
N ASP A 73 1.28 11.53 -26.45
CA ASP A 73 1.50 10.65 -25.30
C ASP A 73 1.63 11.49 -24.02
N GLY A 74 0.82 11.14 -23.02
CA GLY A 74 0.79 11.78 -21.72
C GLY A 74 0.46 10.78 -20.63
N TYR A 75 0.52 11.23 -19.38
CA TYR A 75 0.39 10.36 -18.22
C TYR A 75 -0.51 10.97 -17.14
N VAL A 76 -1.19 10.10 -16.41
CA VAL A 76 -1.86 10.42 -15.16
C VAL A 76 -1.18 9.62 -14.07
N TYR A 77 -0.65 10.30 -13.06
CA TYR A 77 0.00 9.66 -11.92
C TYR A 77 -0.93 9.76 -10.72
N ILE A 78 -1.41 8.63 -10.21
CA ILE A 78 -2.31 8.57 -9.06
C ILE A 78 -1.51 8.06 -7.87
N LEU A 79 -1.45 8.88 -6.83
CA LEU A 79 -0.88 8.56 -5.52
C LEU A 79 -2.00 8.37 -4.52
N MET A 80 -1.96 7.30 -3.72
CA MET A 80 -2.86 7.11 -2.60
C MET A 80 -2.16 7.36 -1.27
N GLU A 81 -2.75 8.26 -0.47
CA GLU A 81 -2.33 8.58 0.90
C GLU A 81 -3.45 8.23 1.88
N HIS A 82 -3.10 7.54 2.95
CA HIS A 82 -4.03 6.98 3.93
C HIS A 82 -3.61 7.25 5.38
N LYS A 83 -2.40 7.80 5.61
CA LYS A 83 -1.86 8.01 6.94
C LYS A 83 -2.74 8.97 7.74
N SER A 84 -2.81 8.72 9.04
CA SER A 84 -3.56 9.56 9.98
C SER A 84 -2.94 10.95 10.16
N TYR A 85 -1.62 11.06 9.98
CA TYR A 85 -0.90 12.34 9.92
C TYR A 85 -0.59 12.67 8.47
N ILE A 86 -0.98 13.86 8.03
CA ILE A 86 -0.74 14.31 6.66
C ILE A 86 0.71 14.79 6.56
N GLU A 87 1.50 14.13 5.72
CA GLU A 87 2.89 14.51 5.52
C GLU A 87 2.98 15.75 4.60
N GLY A 88 3.41 16.88 5.15
CA GLY A 88 3.56 18.13 4.38
C GLY A 88 4.59 18.08 3.23
N LYS A 89 5.28 16.95 3.04
CA LYS A 89 6.31 16.74 2.01
C LYS A 89 5.80 15.97 0.78
N VAL A 90 4.51 15.59 0.74
CA VAL A 90 3.92 14.86 -0.41
C VAL A 90 4.20 15.55 -1.74
N ILE A 91 4.17 16.89 -1.78
CA ILE A 91 4.47 17.65 -2.99
C ILE A 91 5.89 17.43 -3.54
N PHE A 92 6.90 17.32 -2.66
CA PHE A 92 8.28 17.09 -3.06
C PHE A 92 8.46 15.67 -3.56
N GLN A 93 7.77 14.73 -2.93
CA GLN A 93 7.79 13.34 -3.35
C GLN A 93 7.15 13.16 -4.73
N LEU A 94 5.97 13.74 -4.96
CA LEU A 94 5.35 13.76 -6.28
C LEU A 94 6.25 14.40 -7.33
N LEU A 95 6.90 15.53 -7.00
CA LEU A 95 7.85 16.16 -7.90
C LEU A 95 9.01 15.23 -8.26
N ARG A 96 9.56 14.48 -7.29
CA ARG A 96 10.60 13.47 -7.57
C ARG A 96 10.11 12.40 -8.54
N TYR A 97 8.91 11.84 -8.34
CA TYR A 97 8.35 10.86 -9.28
C TYR A 97 8.17 11.45 -10.68
N ILE A 98 7.63 12.67 -10.79
CA ILE A 98 7.45 13.36 -12.07
C ILE A 98 8.80 13.54 -12.77
N THR A 99 9.84 13.99 -12.06
CA THR A 99 11.17 14.15 -12.64
C THR A 99 11.75 12.82 -13.08
N SER A 100 11.60 11.74 -12.30
CA SER A 100 12.08 10.41 -12.68
C SER A 100 11.36 9.87 -13.93
N ILE A 101 10.03 10.06 -14.02
CA ILE A 101 9.27 9.69 -15.22
C ILE A 101 9.73 10.52 -16.42
N TRP A 102 9.95 11.83 -16.25
CA TRP A 102 10.46 12.68 -17.32
C TRP A 102 11.86 12.31 -17.78
N GLU A 103 12.76 11.92 -16.89
CA GLU A 103 14.09 11.41 -17.25
C GLU A 103 13.99 10.15 -18.10
N GLU A 104 13.10 9.21 -17.74
CA GLU A 104 12.85 7.99 -18.51
C GLU A 104 12.19 8.28 -19.87
N LYS A 105 11.21 9.17 -19.91
CA LYS A 105 10.39 9.46 -21.10
C LYS A 105 10.89 10.64 -21.92
N TYR A 106 12.08 11.19 -21.62
CA TYR A 106 12.67 12.26 -22.40
C TYR A 106 12.95 11.78 -23.82
N ASP A 107 12.39 12.47 -24.82
CA ASP A 107 12.64 12.15 -26.22
C ASP A 107 13.85 12.94 -26.73
N PRO A 108 14.99 12.29 -27.06
CA PRO A 108 16.18 12.98 -27.55
C PRO A 108 15.99 13.68 -28.90
N LYS A 109 14.99 13.26 -29.71
CA LYS A 109 14.72 13.82 -31.03
C LYS A 109 13.98 15.15 -30.91
N THR A 110 12.92 15.19 -30.11
CA THR A 110 12.13 16.41 -29.91
C THR A 110 12.67 17.30 -28.79
N LYS A 111 13.53 16.76 -27.91
CA LYS A 111 14.02 17.39 -26.69
C LYS A 111 12.87 17.83 -25.78
N LYS A 112 11.84 16.99 -25.67
CA LYS A 112 10.62 17.23 -24.91
C LYS A 112 10.33 16.06 -23.97
N VAL A 113 9.52 16.36 -22.96
CA VAL A 113 8.97 15.41 -22.01
C VAL A 113 7.44 15.43 -22.10
N PRO A 114 6.75 14.33 -21.76
CA PRO A 114 5.30 14.24 -21.83
C PRO A 114 4.61 15.04 -20.72
N ILE A 115 3.34 15.39 -20.92
CA ILE A 115 2.49 15.96 -19.86
C ILE A 115 2.21 14.87 -18.82
N ILE A 116 2.31 15.22 -17.54
CA ILE A 116 1.93 14.35 -16.41
C ILE A 116 0.92 15.11 -15.55
N ILE A 117 -0.24 14.51 -15.28
CA ILE A 117 -1.26 15.03 -14.36
C ILE A 117 -1.17 14.23 -13.05
N PRO A 118 -0.64 14.81 -11.96
CA PRO A 118 -0.56 14.15 -10.67
C PRO A 118 -1.83 14.36 -9.85
N ILE A 119 -2.33 13.26 -9.30
CA ILE A 119 -3.54 13.22 -8.48
C ILE A 119 -3.22 12.50 -7.19
N VAL A 120 -3.66 13.05 -6.07
CA VAL A 120 -3.61 12.42 -4.76
C VAL A 120 -5.02 11.98 -4.38
N ILE A 121 -5.21 10.69 -4.12
CA ILE A 121 -6.38 10.14 -3.44
C ILE A 121 -6.05 10.09 -1.96
N TYR A 122 -6.73 10.91 -1.17
CA TYR A 122 -6.53 10.93 0.27
C TYR A 122 -7.74 10.35 0.98
N HIS A 123 -7.55 9.40 1.90
CA HIS A 123 -8.66 8.81 2.65
C HIS A 123 -8.37 8.65 4.15
N GLY A 124 -7.57 9.55 4.72
CA GLY A 124 -7.25 9.59 6.14
C GLY A 124 -8.39 10.09 7.05
N ARG A 125 -8.04 10.47 8.28
CA ARG A 125 -9.02 10.91 9.31
C ARG A 125 -9.32 12.40 9.24
N GLU A 126 -8.27 13.21 9.10
CA GLU A 126 -8.37 14.67 9.05
C GLU A 126 -8.70 15.14 7.64
N ILE A 127 -9.13 16.40 7.49
CA ILE A 127 -9.29 17.03 6.17
C ILE A 127 -7.90 17.35 5.62
N TRP A 128 -7.68 17.16 4.32
CA TRP A 128 -6.43 17.53 3.67
C TRP A 128 -6.14 19.01 3.88
N ASN A 129 -5.01 19.32 4.52
CA ASN A 129 -4.67 20.67 4.96
C ASN A 129 -3.23 21.07 4.63
N VAL A 130 -2.59 20.38 3.68
CA VAL A 130 -1.23 20.70 3.21
C VAL A 130 -1.29 21.36 1.84
N GLU A 131 -0.29 22.19 1.56
CA GLU A 131 -0.20 22.96 0.33
C GLU A 131 -0.08 22.04 -0.90
N THR A 132 -0.78 22.41 -1.97
CA THR A 132 -0.81 21.67 -3.24
C THR A 132 -0.03 22.37 -4.34
N ASN A 133 0.28 23.66 -4.19
CA ASN A 133 1.08 24.46 -5.10
C ASN A 133 2.47 24.75 -4.52
N LEU A 134 3.52 24.31 -5.22
CA LEU A 134 4.90 24.41 -4.75
C LEU A 134 5.36 25.85 -4.54
N SER A 135 4.91 26.78 -5.38
CA SER A 135 5.30 28.18 -5.30
C SER A 135 4.82 28.83 -4.00
N ASN A 136 3.65 28.43 -3.48
CA ASN A 136 3.12 28.93 -2.22
C ASN A 136 3.92 28.48 -0.99
N MET A 137 4.75 27.44 -1.11
CA MET A 137 5.62 26.97 -0.02
C MET A 137 6.93 27.75 0.07
N VAL A 138 7.24 28.58 -0.91
CA VAL A 138 8.47 29.39 -0.93
C VAL A 138 8.29 30.58 0.00
N GLN A 139 9.11 30.66 1.04
CA GLN A 139 9.09 31.77 1.99
C GLN A 139 9.38 33.10 1.27
N GLY A 140 8.50 34.09 1.46
CA GLY A 140 8.66 35.42 0.87
C GLY A 140 8.33 35.50 -0.63
N ILE A 141 7.60 34.52 -1.18
CA ILE A 141 7.22 34.50 -2.61
C ILE A 141 6.44 35.75 -3.05
N GLU A 142 5.66 36.35 -2.15
CA GLU A 142 4.87 37.56 -2.42
C GLU A 142 5.77 38.79 -2.61
N ASP A 143 6.88 38.86 -1.89
CA ASP A 143 7.85 39.97 -1.93
C ASP A 143 8.87 39.81 -3.08
N LEU A 144 8.92 38.64 -3.71
CA LEU A 144 9.87 38.33 -4.77
C LEU A 144 9.47 39.06 -6.06
N PRO A 145 10.39 39.81 -6.72
CA PRO A 145 10.13 40.38 -8.04
C PRO A 145 9.71 39.32 -9.06
N ASP A 146 8.80 39.66 -9.97
CA ASP A 146 8.23 38.72 -10.94
C ASP A 146 9.30 38.10 -11.85
N GLU A 147 10.37 38.85 -12.17
CA GLU A 147 11.50 38.34 -12.93
C GLU A 147 12.21 37.19 -12.19
N LEU A 148 12.31 37.26 -10.85
CA LEU A 148 12.97 36.23 -10.04
C LEU A 148 12.06 35.03 -9.79
N LYS A 149 10.72 35.19 -9.86
CA LYS A 149 9.78 34.06 -9.78
C LYS A 149 10.00 33.04 -10.90
N THR A 150 10.58 33.44 -12.03
CA THR A 150 10.90 32.55 -13.16
C THR A 150 11.95 31.48 -12.84
N TYR A 151 12.76 31.67 -11.79
CA TYR A 151 13.73 30.66 -11.33
C TYR A 151 13.10 29.56 -10.48
N LEU A 152 11.84 29.72 -10.07
CA LEU A 152 11.15 28.77 -9.21
C LEU A 152 10.37 27.74 -10.06
N PRO A 153 10.38 26.45 -9.68
CA PRO A 153 9.53 25.46 -10.30
C PRO A 153 8.05 25.80 -10.08
N THR A 154 7.26 25.75 -11.15
CA THR A 154 5.80 25.89 -11.09
C THR A 154 5.18 24.49 -11.17
N TYR A 155 4.50 24.09 -10.10
CA TYR A 155 3.99 22.75 -9.95
C TYR A 155 2.81 22.70 -8.98
N ARG A 156 1.77 21.95 -9.36
CA ARG A 156 0.62 21.63 -8.51
C ARG A 156 0.18 20.18 -8.74
N TYR A 157 -0.42 19.58 -7.72
CA TYR A 157 -1.20 18.34 -7.86
C TYR A 157 -2.67 18.53 -7.52
N GLU A 158 -3.50 17.66 -8.09
CA GLU A 158 -4.93 17.58 -7.78
C GLU A 158 -5.15 16.71 -6.54
N ILE A 159 -6.05 17.11 -5.66
CA ILE A 159 -6.36 16.39 -4.42
C ILE A 159 -7.83 15.94 -4.39
N CYS A 160 -8.02 14.63 -4.24
CA CYS A 160 -9.31 14.00 -3.99
C CYS A 160 -9.39 13.58 -2.53
N ASP A 161 -9.88 14.48 -1.68
CA ASP A 161 -10.04 14.24 -0.25
C ASP A 161 -11.33 13.44 0.05
N PHE A 162 -11.18 12.14 0.29
CA PHE A 162 -12.20 11.22 0.79
C PHE A 162 -12.05 10.92 2.29
N SER A 163 -11.33 11.75 3.02
CA SER A 163 -11.22 11.62 4.47
C SER A 163 -12.59 11.60 5.13
N ILE A 164 -12.64 10.98 6.31
CA ILE A 164 -13.87 10.88 7.09
C ILE A 164 -14.43 12.24 7.45
N LYS A 165 -13.57 13.19 7.85
CA LYS A 165 -13.99 14.56 8.17
C LYS A 165 -14.31 15.39 6.94
N GLY A 166 -13.69 15.13 5.79
CA GLY A 166 -13.92 15.85 4.53
C GLY A 166 -15.31 15.64 3.94
N LYS A 167 -15.97 14.51 4.26
CA LYS A 167 -17.36 14.20 3.86
C LYS A 167 -17.65 14.38 2.36
N LYS A 168 -16.61 14.28 1.51
CA LYS A 168 -16.77 14.35 0.05
C LYS A 168 -17.77 13.29 -0.40
N ARG A 169 -18.69 13.69 -1.27
CA ARG A 169 -19.66 12.77 -1.86
C ARG A 169 -18.93 11.82 -2.81
N ILE A 170 -19.19 10.52 -2.64
CA ILE A 170 -18.65 9.48 -3.51
C ILE A 170 -19.66 9.23 -4.65
N ILE A 171 -19.19 9.33 -5.90
CA ILE A 171 -19.97 9.23 -7.14
C ILE A 171 -19.21 8.37 -8.16
N GLY A 172 -19.86 8.03 -9.27
CA GLY A 172 -19.34 7.11 -10.29
C GLY A 172 -20.07 5.76 -10.33
N LEU A 173 -19.43 4.78 -10.97
CA LEU A 173 -19.87 3.39 -11.03
C LEU A 173 -20.01 2.79 -9.63
N THR A 174 -20.85 1.76 -9.51
CA THR A 174 -21.05 1.03 -8.24
C THR A 174 -19.72 0.49 -7.70
N ALA A 175 -18.86 -0.07 -8.55
CA ALA A 175 -17.52 -0.54 -8.20
C ALA A 175 -16.65 0.56 -7.57
N THR A 176 -16.55 1.73 -8.22
CA THR A 176 -15.83 2.91 -7.71
C THR A 176 -16.36 3.35 -6.35
N LYS A 177 -17.69 3.36 -6.18
CA LYS A 177 -18.33 3.69 -4.90
C LYS A 177 -17.99 2.68 -3.82
N VAL A 178 -18.03 1.38 -4.10
CA VAL A 178 -17.62 0.32 -3.16
C VAL A 178 -16.18 0.54 -2.71
N ALA A 179 -15.26 0.72 -3.66
CA ALA A 179 -13.84 0.90 -3.38
C ALA A 179 -13.56 2.11 -2.46
N LEU A 180 -14.06 3.28 -2.83
CA LEU A 180 -13.82 4.52 -2.08
C LEU A 180 -14.51 4.50 -0.70
N GLU A 181 -15.70 3.90 -0.59
CA GLU A 181 -16.37 3.73 0.70
C GLU A 181 -15.66 2.73 1.60
N ALA A 182 -15.12 1.64 1.05
CA ALA A 182 -14.31 0.68 1.81
C ALA A 182 -13.05 1.35 2.34
N MET A 183 -12.33 2.12 1.51
CA MET A 183 -11.16 2.92 1.94
C MET A 183 -11.51 3.86 3.09
N ARG A 184 -12.64 4.58 2.98
CA ARG A 184 -13.14 5.50 4.01
C ARG A 184 -13.62 4.79 5.28
N ALA A 185 -14.23 3.60 5.16
CA ALA A 185 -14.61 2.79 6.32
C ALA A 185 -13.38 2.31 7.10
N GLY A 186 -12.30 1.96 6.39
CA GLY A 186 -11.03 1.54 6.98
C GLY A 186 -10.42 2.57 7.93
N THR A 187 -10.68 3.86 7.74
CA THR A 187 -10.13 4.92 8.59
C THR A 187 -11.07 5.38 9.72
N ALA A 188 -12.26 4.76 9.85
CA ALA A 188 -13.32 5.19 10.77
C ALA A 188 -12.80 5.32 12.21
N MET A 189 -13.27 6.36 12.90
CA MET A 189 -12.76 6.72 14.24
C MET A 189 -13.48 5.99 15.37
N THR A 190 -14.67 5.45 15.10
CA THR A 190 -15.48 4.73 16.09
C THR A 190 -16.08 3.48 15.48
N GLU A 191 -16.41 2.49 16.32
CA GLU A 191 -17.12 1.27 15.91
C GLU A 191 -18.49 1.59 15.27
N LYS A 192 -19.21 2.57 15.82
CA LYS A 192 -20.49 3.02 15.26
C LYS A 192 -20.33 3.58 13.84
N GLU A 193 -19.39 4.51 13.65
CA GLU A 193 -19.10 5.08 12.32
C GLU A 193 -18.66 4.00 11.34
N PHE A 194 -17.83 3.06 11.78
CA PHE A 194 -17.43 1.91 10.97
C PHE A 194 -18.65 1.10 10.51
N LYS A 195 -19.55 0.72 11.43
CA LYS A 195 -20.76 -0.05 11.10
C LYS A 195 -21.69 0.68 10.13
N GLU A 196 -21.86 1.99 10.31
CA GLU A 196 -22.64 2.83 9.39
C GLU A 196 -22.02 2.87 7.99
N ARG A 197 -20.69 2.97 7.87
CA ARG A 197 -20.00 2.93 6.58
C ARG A 197 -19.99 1.55 5.95
N LEU A 198 -19.78 0.50 6.74
CA LEU A 198 -19.85 -0.88 6.28
C LEU A 198 -21.23 -1.20 5.69
N ALA A 199 -22.30 -0.67 6.30
CA ALA A 199 -23.65 -0.79 5.74
C ALA A 199 -23.77 -0.15 4.35
N ILE A 200 -23.12 1.00 4.12
CA ILE A 200 -23.08 1.65 2.79
C ILE A 200 -22.28 0.78 1.80
N VAL A 201 -21.13 0.26 2.22
CA VAL A 201 -20.31 -0.66 1.40
C VAL A 201 -21.15 -1.85 0.95
N PHE A 202 -21.86 -2.51 1.87
CA PHE A 202 -22.76 -3.62 1.56
C PHE A 202 -23.93 -3.24 0.67
N ALA A 203 -24.53 -2.06 0.89
CA ALA A 203 -25.60 -1.57 0.03
C ALA A 203 -25.12 -1.38 -1.42
N TYR A 204 -23.88 -0.92 -1.62
CA TYR A 204 -23.29 -0.82 -2.95
C TYR A 204 -22.88 -2.18 -3.53
N ILE A 205 -22.29 -3.08 -2.74
CA ILE A 205 -21.98 -4.44 -3.19
C ILE A 205 -23.26 -5.15 -3.66
N ASN A 206 -24.39 -4.94 -2.98
CA ASN A 206 -25.67 -5.52 -3.36
C ASN A 206 -26.23 -5.00 -4.69
N GLN A 207 -25.67 -3.89 -5.21
CA GLN A 207 -26.02 -3.30 -6.50
C GLN A 207 -25.04 -3.68 -7.61
N LEU A 208 -23.98 -4.43 -7.32
CA LEU A 208 -23.08 -4.98 -8.32
C LEU A 208 -23.75 -6.12 -9.10
N PRO A 209 -23.27 -6.43 -10.32
CA PRO A 209 -23.62 -7.67 -11.01
C PRO A 209 -23.36 -8.88 -10.12
N GLU A 210 -24.22 -9.90 -10.18
CA GLU A 210 -24.17 -11.05 -9.26
C GLU A 210 -22.81 -11.74 -9.26
N GLU A 211 -22.21 -11.88 -10.45
CA GLU A 211 -20.90 -12.48 -10.67
C GLU A 211 -19.75 -11.72 -9.98
N GLN A 212 -19.94 -10.44 -9.65
CA GLN A 212 -18.94 -9.59 -8.99
C GLN A 212 -19.15 -9.51 -7.47
N VAL A 213 -20.35 -9.80 -6.97
CA VAL A 213 -20.70 -9.62 -5.54
C VAL A 213 -19.72 -10.36 -4.63
N HIS A 214 -19.39 -11.61 -4.94
CA HIS A 214 -18.51 -12.43 -4.10
C HIS A 214 -17.10 -11.85 -4.02
N GLU A 215 -16.50 -11.58 -5.19
CA GLU A 215 -15.14 -11.04 -5.29
C GLU A 215 -15.03 -9.71 -4.55
N TRP A 216 -16.01 -8.81 -4.74
CA TRP A 216 -15.99 -7.49 -4.13
C TRP A 216 -16.21 -7.53 -2.62
N PHE A 217 -17.13 -8.37 -2.16
CA PHE A 217 -17.32 -8.60 -0.73
C PHE A 217 -16.02 -9.10 -0.10
N GLU A 218 -15.45 -10.15 -0.66
CA GLU A 218 -14.24 -10.76 -0.14
C GLU A 218 -13.07 -9.78 -0.12
N GLY A 219 -12.78 -9.12 -1.24
CA GLY A 219 -11.70 -8.14 -1.34
C GLY A 219 -11.84 -6.99 -0.35
N CYS A 220 -13.06 -6.44 -0.19
CA CYS A 220 -13.32 -5.38 0.79
C CYS A 220 -13.17 -5.87 2.22
N MET A 221 -13.69 -7.06 2.56
CA MET A 221 -13.63 -7.55 3.94
C MET A 221 -12.21 -7.96 4.34
N ILE A 222 -11.45 -8.59 3.43
CA ILE A 222 -10.02 -8.86 3.66
C ILE A 222 -9.30 -7.55 3.92
N TYR A 223 -9.50 -6.54 3.07
CA TYR A 223 -8.89 -5.23 3.29
C TYR A 223 -9.26 -4.63 4.66
N LEU A 224 -10.55 -4.53 4.97
CA LEU A 224 -11.04 -3.92 6.21
C LEU A 224 -10.54 -4.65 7.47
N LEU A 225 -10.55 -5.99 7.48
CA LEU A 225 -10.04 -6.79 8.61
C LEU A 225 -8.52 -6.63 8.80
N ASN A 226 -7.77 -6.36 7.73
CA ASN A 226 -6.32 -6.12 7.82
C ASN A 226 -5.97 -4.69 8.27
N VAL A 227 -6.86 -3.70 8.04
CA VAL A 227 -6.62 -2.31 8.49
C VAL A 227 -7.25 -1.98 9.84
N ARG A 228 -8.15 -2.85 10.34
CA ARG A 228 -8.90 -2.65 11.59
C ARG A 228 -8.83 -3.88 12.49
N GLU A 229 -7.88 -3.87 13.40
CA GLU A 229 -7.68 -4.93 14.41
C GLU A 229 -8.83 -5.01 15.44
N ASP A 230 -9.61 -3.94 15.59
CA ASP A 230 -10.74 -3.85 16.52
C ASP A 230 -12.05 -4.42 15.97
N ILE A 231 -12.05 -4.95 14.74
CA ILE A 231 -13.24 -5.48 14.06
C ILE A 231 -13.12 -6.99 13.88
N THR A 232 -14.22 -7.71 14.16
CA THR A 232 -14.29 -9.15 13.97
C THR A 232 -15.25 -9.56 12.84
N ILE A 233 -15.15 -10.82 12.41
CA ILE A 233 -16.07 -11.42 11.43
C ILE A 233 -17.52 -11.39 11.96
N GLU A 234 -17.73 -11.53 13.27
CA GLU A 234 -19.07 -11.47 13.86
C GLU A 234 -19.70 -10.08 13.70
N ASP A 235 -18.92 -9.00 13.75
CA ASP A 235 -19.44 -7.66 13.51
C ASP A 235 -19.79 -7.44 12.03
N ILE A 236 -18.97 -7.96 11.12
CA ILE A 236 -19.28 -8.03 9.68
C ILE A 236 -20.59 -8.77 9.45
N LEU A 237 -20.78 -9.94 10.09
CA LEU A 237 -21.97 -10.77 9.96
C LEU A 237 -23.24 -10.07 10.44
N LYS A 238 -23.16 -9.29 11.54
CA LYS A 238 -24.32 -8.52 12.04
C LYS A 238 -24.80 -7.52 10.99
N VAL A 239 -23.89 -6.71 10.45
CA VAL A 239 -24.24 -5.70 9.43
C VAL A 239 -24.69 -6.37 8.13
N GLN A 240 -24.05 -7.47 7.73
CA GLN A 240 -24.42 -8.22 6.53
C GLN A 240 -25.85 -8.77 6.62
N LYS A 241 -26.25 -9.32 7.77
CA LYS A 241 -27.62 -9.85 7.97
C LYS A 241 -28.69 -8.78 7.81
N GLU A 242 -28.40 -7.55 8.21
CA GLU A 242 -29.32 -6.42 8.10
C GLU A 242 -29.42 -5.89 6.67
N ILE A 243 -28.28 -5.75 5.97
CA ILE A 243 -28.21 -5.05 4.68
C ILE A 243 -28.33 -5.99 3.47
N MET A 244 -27.83 -7.22 3.59
CA MET A 244 -27.78 -8.22 2.52
C MET A 244 -28.42 -9.54 2.97
N PRO A 245 -29.70 -9.55 3.39
CA PRO A 245 -30.36 -10.74 3.91
C PRO A 245 -30.31 -11.89 2.89
N GLY A 246 -30.10 -13.12 3.39
CA GLY A 246 -29.97 -14.32 2.55
C GLY A 246 -28.57 -14.58 1.99
N ARG A 247 -27.62 -13.64 2.15
CA ARG A 247 -26.22 -13.81 1.70
C ARG A 247 -25.26 -14.23 2.81
N GLY A 248 -25.74 -14.86 3.89
CA GLY A 248 -24.90 -15.21 5.05
C GLY A 248 -23.77 -16.20 4.73
N GLU A 249 -23.95 -17.04 3.71
CA GLU A 249 -22.94 -18.00 3.25
C GLU A 249 -21.65 -17.31 2.79
N ILE A 250 -21.73 -16.10 2.21
CA ILE A 250 -20.55 -15.34 1.76
C ILE A 250 -19.58 -15.02 2.91
N VAL A 251 -20.13 -14.74 4.09
CA VAL A 251 -19.35 -14.46 5.31
C VAL A 251 -18.74 -15.75 5.84
N MET A 252 -19.47 -16.87 5.76
CA MET A 252 -18.97 -18.18 6.21
C MET A 252 -17.80 -18.64 5.34
N THR A 253 -17.91 -18.52 4.01
CA THR A 253 -16.83 -18.83 3.07
C THR A 253 -15.58 -17.99 3.36
N LEU A 254 -15.74 -16.68 3.59
CA LEU A 254 -14.63 -15.81 3.99
C LEU A 254 -13.99 -16.27 5.32
N ALA A 255 -14.81 -16.61 6.32
CA ALA A 255 -14.32 -17.07 7.61
C ALA A 255 -13.55 -18.39 7.51
N GLU A 256 -14.04 -19.35 6.70
CA GLU A 256 -13.35 -20.60 6.43
C GLU A 256 -12.02 -20.37 5.71
N LYS A 257 -12.00 -19.49 4.71
CA LYS A 257 -10.78 -19.09 4.00
C LYS A 257 -9.73 -18.54 4.95
N LEU A 258 -10.10 -17.54 5.77
CA LEU A 258 -9.18 -16.93 6.74
C LEU A 258 -8.68 -17.93 7.80
N ARG A 259 -9.52 -18.86 8.25
CA ARG A 259 -9.11 -19.95 9.16
C ARG A 259 -8.10 -20.89 8.50
N ASN A 260 -8.34 -21.27 7.26
CA ASN A 260 -7.43 -22.15 6.51
C ASN A 260 -6.09 -21.45 6.23
N GLU A 261 -6.11 -20.18 5.84
CA GLU A 261 -4.90 -19.38 5.65
C GLU A 261 -4.11 -19.25 6.96
N GLY A 262 -4.77 -18.93 8.08
CA GLY A 262 -4.14 -18.89 9.39
C GLY A 262 -3.54 -20.22 9.84
N LYS A 263 -4.20 -21.34 9.52
CA LYS A 263 -3.67 -22.69 9.79
C LYS A 263 -2.42 -22.97 8.97
N LEU A 264 -2.45 -22.70 7.67
CA LEU A 264 -1.31 -22.91 6.76
C LEU A 264 -0.11 -22.04 7.15
N GLU A 265 -0.35 -20.78 7.50
CA GLU A 265 0.71 -19.88 7.98
C GLU A 265 1.30 -20.39 9.31
N GLY A 266 0.46 -20.82 10.25
CA GLY A 266 0.91 -21.43 11.51
C GLY A 266 1.71 -22.71 11.31
N GLU A 267 1.32 -23.57 10.35
CA GLU A 267 2.10 -24.76 9.96
C GLU A 267 3.45 -24.37 9.35
N ARG A 268 3.48 -23.38 8.46
CA ARG A 268 4.73 -22.89 7.85
C ARG A 268 5.68 -22.31 8.89
N GLU A 269 5.19 -21.43 9.76
CA GLU A 269 5.96 -20.90 10.87
C GLU A 269 6.47 -22.00 11.81
N GLY A 270 5.63 -23.00 12.09
CA GLY A 270 6.01 -24.16 12.91
C GLY A 270 7.15 -24.97 12.28
N ILE A 271 7.10 -25.21 10.97
CA ILE A 271 8.15 -25.90 10.22
C ILE A 271 9.44 -25.07 10.20
N GLU A 272 9.37 -23.76 9.95
CA GLU A 272 10.54 -22.88 9.95
C GLU A 272 11.21 -22.80 11.33
N LYS A 273 10.41 -22.61 12.39
CA LYS A 273 10.90 -22.64 13.78
C LYS A 273 11.53 -23.99 14.11
N GLY A 274 10.89 -25.10 13.74
CA GLY A 274 11.43 -26.45 13.93
C GLY A 274 12.77 -26.68 13.23
N LYS A 275 12.89 -26.27 11.96
CA LYS A 275 14.15 -26.36 11.20
C LYS A 275 15.28 -25.53 11.83
N LEU A 276 14.95 -24.34 12.34
CA LEU A 276 15.92 -23.48 13.02
C LEU A 276 16.39 -24.11 14.34
N GLU A 277 15.47 -24.66 15.14
CA GLU A 277 15.82 -25.37 16.38
C GLU A 277 16.68 -26.61 16.10
N ASP A 278 16.34 -27.42 15.09
CA ASP A 278 17.16 -28.56 14.68
C ASP A 278 18.59 -28.13 14.27
N ARG A 279 18.70 -27.04 13.51
CA ARG A 279 20.00 -26.45 13.12
C ARG A 279 20.82 -26.01 14.32
N LYS A 280 20.19 -25.36 15.31
CA LYS A 280 20.83 -24.98 16.58
C LYS A 280 21.33 -26.21 17.34
N GLU A 281 20.54 -27.27 17.45
CA GLU A 281 20.95 -28.50 18.11
C GLU A 281 22.13 -29.18 17.41
N VAL A 282 22.10 -29.26 16.07
CA VAL A 282 23.20 -29.79 15.26
C VAL A 282 24.47 -28.97 15.46
N ALA A 283 24.38 -27.64 15.39
CA ALA A 283 25.52 -26.75 15.64
C ALA A 283 26.13 -26.99 17.03
N ILE A 284 25.29 -27.05 18.08
CA ILE A 284 25.75 -27.34 19.45
C ILE A 284 26.43 -28.71 19.52
N LYS A 285 25.90 -29.74 18.86
CA LYS A 285 26.47 -31.09 18.85
C LYS A 285 27.83 -31.13 18.17
N LEU A 286 27.97 -30.47 17.01
CA LEU A 286 29.24 -30.39 16.27
C LEU A 286 30.29 -29.58 17.03
N LEU A 287 29.92 -28.40 17.54
CA LEU A 287 30.80 -27.56 18.35
C LEU A 287 31.21 -28.25 19.64
N SER A 288 30.32 -29.03 20.26
CA SER A 288 30.66 -29.82 21.46
C SER A 288 31.73 -30.87 21.15
N LYS A 289 31.68 -31.51 19.97
CA LYS A 289 32.73 -32.45 19.54
C LYS A 289 34.05 -31.74 19.26
N ARG A 290 34.01 -30.54 18.69
CA ARG A 290 35.22 -29.78 18.31
C ARG A 290 35.91 -29.12 19.49
N PHE A 291 35.16 -28.45 20.37
CA PHE A 291 35.69 -27.63 21.45
C PHE A 291 35.63 -28.27 22.84
N GLY A 292 34.91 -29.39 23.00
CA GLY A 292 34.81 -30.11 24.26
C GLY A 292 34.44 -29.20 25.43
N ARG A 293 35.31 -29.12 26.45
CA ARG A 293 35.10 -28.32 27.68
C ARG A 293 35.10 -26.81 27.44
N GLN A 294 35.64 -26.32 26.31
CA GLN A 294 35.66 -24.89 26.00
C GLN A 294 34.27 -24.37 25.58
N LEU A 295 33.38 -25.24 25.09
CA LEU A 295 31.99 -24.89 24.81
C LEU A 295 31.14 -24.98 26.10
N THR A 296 31.20 -23.91 26.88
CA THR A 296 30.47 -23.77 28.15
C THR A 296 28.95 -23.84 27.98
N THR A 297 28.22 -24.16 29.05
CA THR A 297 26.73 -24.16 29.06
C THR A 297 26.17 -22.81 28.62
N LYS A 298 26.79 -21.71 29.06
CA LYS A 298 26.42 -20.34 28.68
C LYS A 298 26.52 -20.09 27.17
N LEU A 299 27.52 -20.68 26.48
CA LEU A 299 27.62 -20.57 25.02
C LEU A 299 26.57 -21.40 24.30
N LYS A 300 26.22 -22.58 24.83
CA LYS A 300 25.13 -23.40 24.27
C LYS A 300 23.78 -22.70 24.38
N GLU A 301 23.51 -22.04 25.50
CA GLU A 301 22.30 -21.23 25.69
C GLU A 301 22.26 -20.06 24.70
N LYS A 302 23.38 -19.33 24.54
CA LYS A 302 23.48 -18.27 23.53
C LYS A 302 23.22 -18.76 22.10
N ILE A 303 23.64 -19.98 21.75
CA ILE A 303 23.33 -20.58 20.44
C ILE A 303 21.84 -20.90 20.33
N LYS A 304 21.20 -21.40 21.40
CA LYS A 304 19.75 -21.65 21.40
C LYS A 304 18.94 -20.37 21.21
N GLU A 305 19.42 -19.26 21.73
CA GLU A 305 18.75 -17.95 21.63
C GLU A 305 19.14 -17.16 20.37
N ALA A 306 20.14 -17.61 19.62
CA ALA A 306 20.63 -16.88 18.46
C ALA A 306 19.63 -16.90 17.29
N GLU A 307 19.57 -15.78 16.58
CA GLU A 307 18.79 -15.63 15.35
C GLU A 307 19.35 -16.48 14.21
N GLU A 308 18.50 -16.78 13.23
CA GLU A 308 18.84 -17.65 12.10
C GLU A 308 20.10 -17.21 11.35
N ALA A 309 20.30 -15.90 11.14
CA ALA A 309 21.49 -15.38 10.46
C ALA A 309 22.80 -15.75 11.17
N LYS A 310 22.82 -15.65 12.51
CA LYS A 310 23.98 -16.02 13.33
C LYS A 310 24.20 -17.53 13.30
N ILE A 311 23.13 -18.32 13.33
CA ILE A 311 23.21 -19.78 13.23
C ILE A 311 23.75 -20.22 11.87
N ASN A 312 23.30 -19.60 10.78
CA ASN A 312 23.85 -19.80 9.44
C ASN A 312 25.36 -19.54 9.43
N GLN A 313 25.78 -18.38 9.91
CA GLN A 313 27.20 -18.00 9.96
C GLN A 313 28.05 -19.01 10.76
N ILE A 314 27.53 -19.51 11.90
CA ILE A 314 28.22 -20.52 12.71
C ILE A 314 28.32 -21.86 11.97
N ILE A 315 27.25 -22.27 11.28
CA ILE A 315 27.22 -23.54 10.53
C ILE A 315 28.12 -23.48 9.29
N ASP A 316 28.12 -22.38 8.55
CA ASP A 316 28.94 -22.23 7.33
C ASP A 316 30.44 -22.27 7.67
N ASN A 317 30.82 -21.78 8.85
CA ASN A 317 32.21 -21.76 9.32
C ASN A 317 32.51 -22.85 10.36
N ILE A 318 31.66 -23.87 10.50
CA ILE A 318 31.68 -24.79 11.65
C ILE A 318 33.04 -25.49 11.87
N PHE A 319 33.80 -25.73 10.79
CA PHE A 319 35.10 -26.39 10.81
C PHE A 319 36.28 -25.45 11.00
N GLU A 320 36.10 -24.14 10.74
CA GLU A 320 37.18 -23.14 10.73
C GLU A 320 37.08 -22.21 11.94
N ILE A 321 35.87 -21.83 12.37
CA ILE A 321 35.60 -20.86 13.43
C ILE A 321 36.40 -21.16 14.71
N THR A 322 37.00 -20.17 15.35
CA THR A 322 37.66 -20.32 16.66
C THR A 322 36.67 -20.11 17.81
N ILE A 323 37.04 -20.51 19.03
CA ILE A 323 36.15 -20.31 20.19
C ILE A 323 35.97 -18.82 20.54
N GLU A 324 36.95 -17.97 20.20
CA GLU A 324 36.89 -16.51 20.29
C GLU A 324 35.93 -15.93 19.24
N GLU A 325 36.05 -16.33 17.97
CA GLU A 325 35.15 -15.88 16.91
C GLU A 325 33.70 -16.31 17.16
N LEU A 326 33.50 -17.53 17.68
CA LEU A 326 32.16 -17.98 18.11
C LEU A 326 31.57 -17.06 19.18
N LYS A 327 32.37 -16.58 20.13
CA LYS A 327 31.92 -15.64 21.16
C LYS A 327 31.55 -14.28 20.54
N GLU A 328 32.30 -13.81 19.53
CA GLU A 328 31.99 -12.56 18.82
C GLU A 328 30.69 -12.67 18.03
N VAL A 329 30.45 -13.77 17.29
CA VAL A 329 29.20 -13.98 16.55
C VAL A 329 27.99 -14.05 17.50
N LEU A 330 28.18 -14.58 18.71
CA LEU A 330 27.16 -14.71 19.75
C LEU A 330 27.12 -13.55 20.76
N LYS A 331 27.85 -12.45 20.51
CA LYS A 331 27.56 -11.16 21.17
C LYS A 331 26.31 -10.56 20.57
#